data_AF-A0A849Z5A1-F1
#
_entry.id   AF-A0A849Z5A1-F1
#
_cell.length_a   1.000
_cell.length_b   1.000
_cell.length_c   1.000
_cell.angle_alpha   90.00
_cell.angle_beta   90.00
_cell.angle_gamma   90.00
#
_symmetry.space_group_name_H-M   'P 1'
#
loop_
_entity.id
_entity.type
_entity.pdbx_description
1 polymer ?
#
loop_
_entity_poly.entity_id
_entity_poly.type
_entity_poly.pdbx_seq_one_letter_code
_entity_poly.pdbx_strand_id
1 'polypeptide(L)'
;MSKVMLRLRDLQTGDGFTKEFNDVESTIPWLTDRPRFTEVLGVVFEGITREENDRMRSSMRPLDDDERASMHRLDAAESEAKAKKLEERRKEAEAAEKANVEAAKNADPNRTMEIEYRFDKTELAKTDKYDDRPITPEAQEAVMAWVKERMEWVADRGQTIGQAKVTVYPGAVPKGKERASHGTFIPVTAPPKGQN
;
A
#
# COMPACT_ATOMS: atom_id res chain seq x y z
N MET A 1 -30.71 20.61 -9.23
CA MET A 1 -30.43 20.77 -7.79
C MET A 1 -29.81 19.47 -7.32
N SER A 2 -28.63 19.55 -6.71
CA SER A 2 -27.88 18.39 -6.25
C SER A 2 -28.37 17.97 -4.87
N LYS A 3 -28.61 16.67 -4.66
CA LYS A 3 -28.98 16.14 -3.34
C LYS A 3 -27.81 16.30 -2.38
N VAL A 4 -28.11 16.59 -1.12
CA VAL A 4 -27.10 16.70 -0.06
C VAL A 4 -27.24 15.51 0.87
N MET A 5 -26.16 14.77 1.08
CA MET A 5 -26.11 13.68 2.05
C MET A 5 -25.14 14.03 3.17
N LEU A 6 -25.64 14.15 4.40
CA LEU A 6 -24.82 14.37 5.57
C LEU A 6 -24.42 13.04 6.20
N ARG A 7 -23.14 12.91 6.56
CA ARG A 7 -22.65 11.85 7.43
C ARG A 7 -22.69 12.35 8.87
N LEU A 8 -23.40 11.61 9.71
CA LEU A 8 -23.71 11.98 11.08
C LEU A 8 -23.18 10.91 12.05
N ARG A 9 -22.98 11.31 13.30
CA ARG A 9 -22.67 10.43 14.43
C ARG A 9 -23.58 10.74 15.60
N ASP A 10 -24.19 9.72 16.18
CA ASP A 10 -24.88 9.83 17.46
C ASP A 10 -23.83 9.91 18.58
N LEU A 11 -23.87 10.97 19.37
CA LEU A 11 -22.91 11.21 20.45
C LEU A 11 -23.23 10.43 21.74
N GLN A 12 -24.42 9.83 21.84
CA GLN A 12 -24.79 8.95 22.94
C GLN A 12 -24.30 7.52 22.70
N THR A 13 -24.46 7.02 21.47
CA THR A 13 -24.13 5.62 21.13
C THR A 13 -22.80 5.47 20.39
N GLY A 14 -22.36 6.52 19.68
CA GLY A 14 -21.23 6.48 18.76
C GLY A 14 -21.58 5.98 17.35
N ASP A 15 -22.85 5.65 17.09
CA ASP A 15 -23.27 5.07 15.81
C ASP A 15 -23.23 6.11 14.68
N GLY A 16 -22.67 5.70 13.54
CA GLY A 16 -22.66 6.49 12.33
C GLY A 16 -23.90 6.26 11.49
N PHE A 17 -24.52 7.33 10.99
CA PHE A 17 -25.66 7.24 10.06
C PHE A 17 -25.60 8.35 9.02
N THR A 18 -26.42 8.25 7.98
CA THR A 18 -26.52 9.27 6.94
C THR A 18 -27.92 9.89 6.92
N LYS A 19 -28.00 11.16 6.50
CA LYS A 19 -29.26 11.85 6.28
C LYS A 19 -29.25 12.57 4.94
N GLU A 20 -30.25 12.29 4.13
CA GLU A 20 -30.41 12.88 2.79
C GLU A 20 -31.36 14.08 2.82
N PHE A 21 -31.02 15.07 2.02
CA PHE A 21 -31.78 16.28 1.75
C PHE A 21 -31.84 16.53 0.24
N ASN A 22 -32.88 17.25 -0.18
CA ASN A 22 -33.13 17.50 -1.60
C ASN A 22 -32.13 18.52 -2.19
N ASP A 23 -31.65 19.46 -1.37
CA ASP A 23 -30.79 20.57 -1.77
C ASP A 23 -30.14 21.24 -0.56
N VAL A 24 -29.28 22.23 -0.82
CA VAL A 24 -28.57 23.01 0.21
C VAL A 24 -29.53 23.88 1.03
N GLU A 25 -30.56 24.45 0.41
CA GLU A 25 -31.53 25.34 1.09
C GLU A 25 -32.38 24.60 2.12
N SER A 26 -32.70 23.34 1.87
CA SER A 26 -33.40 22.45 2.80
C SER A 26 -32.49 21.87 3.88
N THR A 27 -31.18 21.80 3.63
CA THR A 27 -30.18 21.31 4.59
C THR A 27 -29.84 22.35 5.65
N ILE A 28 -29.75 23.64 5.26
CA ILE A 28 -29.34 24.73 6.16
C ILE A 28 -30.23 24.84 7.41
N PRO A 29 -31.58 24.89 7.32
CA PRO A 29 -32.44 24.93 8.50
C PRO A 29 -32.20 23.77 9.45
N TRP A 30 -31.99 22.56 8.92
CA TRP A 30 -31.70 21.39 9.75
C TRP A 30 -30.34 21.47 10.45
N LEU A 31 -29.32 22.06 9.80
CA LEU A 31 -28.01 22.28 10.42
C LEU A 31 -28.05 23.32 11.54
N THR A 32 -28.91 24.34 11.41
CA THR A 32 -29.15 25.34 12.44
C THR A 32 -29.93 24.76 13.62
N ASP A 33 -30.95 23.94 13.36
CA ASP A 33 -31.78 23.25 14.36
C ASP A 33 -31.29 21.82 14.64
N ARG A 34 -29.98 21.57 14.47
CA ARG A 34 -29.40 20.23 14.58
C ARG A 34 -29.83 19.58 15.90
N PRO A 35 -30.41 18.36 15.87
CA PRO A 35 -30.79 17.64 17.08
C PRO A 35 -29.64 17.53 18.07
N ARG A 36 -29.98 17.54 19.37
CA ARG A 36 -28.98 17.34 20.42
C ARG A 36 -28.34 15.96 20.28
N PHE A 37 -27.08 15.86 20.69
CA PHE A 37 -26.23 14.67 20.59
C PHE A 37 -26.07 14.12 19.16
N THR A 38 -26.26 14.95 18.14
CA THR A 38 -25.91 14.59 16.76
C THR A 38 -24.69 15.40 16.35
N GLU A 39 -23.65 14.73 15.87
CA GLU A 39 -22.48 15.37 15.28
C GLU A 39 -22.53 15.23 13.76
N VAL A 40 -22.19 16.30 13.04
CA VAL A 40 -22.04 16.28 11.59
C VAL A 40 -20.58 16.04 11.25
N LEU A 41 -20.27 14.83 10.77
CA LEU A 41 -18.90 14.45 10.38
C LEU A 41 -18.49 15.04 9.03
N GLY A 42 -19.47 15.27 8.14
CA GLY A 42 -19.22 15.89 6.84
C GLY A 42 -20.34 15.64 5.84
N VAL A 43 -20.08 16.02 4.59
CA VAL A 43 -20.99 15.83 3.45
C VAL A 43 -20.44 14.72 2.56
N VAL A 44 -21.28 13.76 2.19
CA VAL A 44 -20.99 12.69 1.22
C VAL A 44 -21.40 13.22 -0.15
N PHE A 45 -20.43 13.42 -1.05
CA PHE A 45 -20.60 14.24 -2.26
C PHE A 45 -21.11 13.50 -3.49
N GLU A 46 -22.00 14.18 -4.23
CA GLU A 46 -21.93 14.41 -5.69
C GLU A 46 -22.48 15.83 -5.99
N GLY A 47 -21.70 16.69 -6.67
CA GLY A 47 -22.23 17.92 -7.30
C GLY A 47 -22.51 19.15 -6.43
N ILE A 48 -21.86 19.32 -5.26
CA ILE A 48 -21.98 20.51 -4.39
C ILE A 48 -20.72 21.39 -4.56
N THR A 49 -20.89 22.71 -4.69
CA THR A 49 -19.75 23.64 -4.81
C THR A 49 -19.06 23.89 -3.47
N ARG A 50 -17.86 24.48 -3.51
CA ARG A 50 -17.14 24.83 -2.30
C ARG A 50 -17.90 25.89 -1.50
N GLU A 51 -18.48 26.87 -2.18
CA GLU A 51 -19.23 27.97 -1.59
C GLU A 51 -20.48 27.46 -0.86
N GLU A 52 -21.16 26.47 -1.44
CA GLU A 52 -22.33 25.82 -0.81
C GLU A 52 -21.94 25.06 0.47
N ASN A 53 -20.81 24.33 0.43
CA ASN A 53 -20.28 23.64 1.61
C ASN A 53 -19.87 24.64 2.71
N ASP A 54 -19.21 25.74 2.37
CA ASP A 54 -18.81 26.76 3.33
C ASP A 54 -20.04 27.45 3.96
N ARG A 55 -21.10 27.68 3.18
CA ARG A 55 -22.38 28.20 3.69
C ARG A 55 -23.06 27.22 4.66
N MET A 56 -23.08 25.92 4.34
CA MET A 56 -23.61 24.89 5.23
C MET A 56 -22.82 24.80 6.54
N ARG A 57 -21.49 24.78 6.47
CA ARG A 57 -20.61 24.77 7.64
C ARG A 57 -20.83 25.99 8.54
N SER A 58 -20.99 27.17 7.95
CA SER A 58 -21.22 28.42 8.68
C SER A 58 -22.59 28.48 9.36
N SER A 59 -23.59 27.74 8.85
CA SER A 59 -24.95 27.70 9.39
C SER A 59 -25.14 26.63 10.48
N MET A 60 -24.11 25.82 10.72
CA MET A 60 -24.17 24.70 11.65
C MET A 60 -24.15 25.16 13.10
N ARG A 61 -25.11 24.68 13.89
CA ARG A 61 -25.15 24.89 15.34
C ARG A 61 -23.83 24.41 15.97
N PRO A 62 -23.17 25.18 16.85
CA PRO A 62 -22.03 24.65 17.60
C PRO A 62 -22.47 23.51 18.52
N LEU A 63 -21.54 22.63 18.90
CA LEU A 63 -21.79 21.62 19.93
C LEU A 63 -21.84 22.29 21.31
N ASP A 64 -22.83 21.96 22.13
CA ASP A 64 -22.92 22.36 23.54
C ASP A 64 -21.92 21.57 24.42
N ASP A 65 -21.70 22.01 25.66
CA ASP A 65 -20.70 21.43 26.57
C ASP A 65 -20.88 19.92 26.78
N ASP A 66 -22.11 19.46 26.95
CA ASP A 66 -22.45 18.03 27.11
C ASP A 66 -22.11 17.23 25.83
N GLU A 67 -22.36 17.83 24.67
CA GLU A 67 -22.09 17.21 23.37
C GLU A 67 -20.58 17.14 23.13
N ARG A 68 -19.84 18.21 23.44
CA ARG A 68 -18.38 18.23 23.35
C ARG A 68 -17.76 17.18 24.28
N ALA A 69 -18.25 17.07 25.51
CA ALA A 69 -17.77 16.05 26.44
C ALA A 69 -18.04 14.62 25.91
N SER A 70 -19.18 14.41 25.26
CA SER A 70 -19.54 13.10 24.68
C SER A 70 -18.70 12.77 23.45
N MET A 71 -18.49 13.74 22.56
CA MET A 71 -17.57 13.65 21.43
C MET A 71 -16.16 13.28 21.89
N HIS A 72 -15.61 14.00 22.88
CA HIS A 72 -14.27 13.70 23.42
C HIS A 72 -14.16 12.29 24.00
N ARG A 73 -15.20 11.79 24.67
CA ARG A 73 -15.22 10.42 25.22
C ARG A 73 -15.18 9.37 24.10
N LEU A 74 -15.99 9.55 23.06
CA LEU A 74 -16.04 8.65 21.91
C LEU A 74 -14.72 8.68 21.13
N ASP A 75 -14.15 9.86 20.90
CA ASP A 75 -12.88 10.00 20.19
C ASP A 75 -11.72 9.38 20.98
N ALA A 76 -11.71 9.51 22.30
CA ALA A 76 -10.72 8.86 23.16
C ALA A 76 -10.82 7.33 23.06
N ALA A 77 -12.04 6.78 23.15
CA ALA A 77 -12.27 5.34 23.03
C ALA A 77 -11.88 4.81 21.63
N GLU A 78 -12.20 5.54 20.57
CA GLU A 78 -11.82 5.16 19.20
C GLU A 78 -10.30 5.20 19.01
N SER A 79 -9.64 6.23 19.56
CA SER A 79 -8.18 6.35 19.52
C SER A 79 -7.49 5.20 20.25
N GLU A 80 -7.97 4.83 21.44
CA GLU A 80 -7.44 3.69 22.20
C GLU A 80 -7.63 2.36 21.46
N ALA A 81 -8.82 2.13 20.89
CA ALA A 81 -9.11 0.94 20.09
C ALA A 81 -8.21 0.87 18.84
N LYS A 82 -7.99 1.98 18.15
CA LYS A 82 -7.06 2.07 17.01
C LYS A 82 -5.63 1.79 17.44
N ALA A 83 -5.17 2.34 18.56
CA ALA A 83 -3.83 2.12 19.09
C ALA A 83 -3.61 0.65 19.43
N LYS A 84 -4.56 0.01 20.11
CA LYS A 84 -4.50 -1.43 20.43
C LYS A 84 -4.44 -2.29 19.18
N LYS A 85 -5.30 -2.04 18.20
CA LYS A 85 -5.30 -2.78 16.92
C LYS A 85 -4.00 -2.59 16.14
N LEU A 86 -3.41 -1.39 16.19
CA LEU A 86 -2.11 -1.13 15.58
C LEU A 86 -0.99 -1.90 16.28
N GLU A 87 -1.01 -1.96 17.62
CA GLU A 87 -0.05 -2.72 18.40
C GLU A 87 -0.16 -4.24 18.13
N GLU A 88 -1.39 -4.77 18.07
CA GLU A 88 -1.66 -6.18 17.73
C GLU A 88 -1.12 -6.51 16.34
N ARG A 89 -1.43 -5.69 15.32
CA ARG A 89 -0.88 -5.85 13.97
C ARG A 89 0.64 -5.78 13.94
N ARG A 90 1.25 -4.90 14.75
CA ARG A 90 2.72 -4.82 14.87
C ARG A 90 3.29 -6.12 15.44
N LYS A 91 2.69 -6.65 16.51
CA LYS A 91 3.11 -7.93 17.13
C LYS A 91 2.96 -9.09 16.15
N GLU A 92 1.86 -9.15 15.41
CA GLU A 92 1.64 -10.17 14.36
C GLU A 92 2.69 -10.06 13.25
N ALA A 93 3.00 -8.84 12.79
CA ALA A 93 4.03 -8.61 11.79
C ALA A 93 5.43 -9.00 12.29
N GLU A 94 5.78 -8.66 13.53
CA GLU A 94 7.05 -9.05 14.15
C GLU A 94 7.16 -10.57 14.33
N ALA A 95 6.08 -11.23 14.74
CA ALA A 95 6.03 -12.69 14.85
C ALA A 95 6.17 -13.38 13.49
N ALA A 96 5.47 -12.88 12.47
CA ALA A 96 5.60 -13.36 11.10
C ALA A 96 7.01 -13.14 10.54
N GLU A 97 7.64 -12.00 10.83
CA GLU A 97 9.02 -11.72 10.44
C GLU A 97 10.00 -12.71 11.09
N LYS A 98 9.88 -12.94 12.40
CA LYS A 98 10.71 -13.95 13.10
C LYS A 98 10.52 -15.35 12.52
N ALA A 99 9.28 -15.77 12.27
CA ALA A 99 8.98 -17.06 11.67
C ALA A 99 9.60 -17.21 10.27
N ASN A 100 9.57 -16.15 9.44
CA ASN A 100 10.21 -16.15 8.13
C ASN A 100 11.74 -16.26 8.22
N VAL A 101 12.36 -15.57 9.18
CA VAL A 101 13.81 -15.68 9.43
C VAL A 101 14.18 -17.09 9.88
N GLU A 102 13.41 -17.70 10.79
CA GLU A 102 13.65 -19.07 11.25
C GLU A 102 13.44 -20.10 10.12
N ALA A 103 12.40 -19.92 9.30
CA ALA A 103 12.16 -20.76 8.14
C ALA A 103 13.31 -20.65 7.12
N ALA A 104 13.83 -19.44 6.86
CA ALA A 104 14.96 -19.24 5.96
C ALA A 104 16.24 -19.91 6.46
N LYS A 105 16.52 -19.85 7.77
CA LYS A 105 17.67 -20.53 8.40
C LYS A 105 17.61 -22.05 8.29
N ASN A 106 16.42 -22.63 8.40
CA ASN A 106 16.21 -24.08 8.35
C ASN A 106 16.01 -24.60 6.91
N ALA A 107 15.97 -23.72 5.91
CA ALA A 107 15.77 -24.10 4.53
C ALA A 107 17.04 -24.74 3.93
N ASP A 108 16.86 -25.59 2.91
CA ASP A 108 17.99 -26.24 2.22
C ASP A 108 18.97 -25.18 1.66
N PRO A 109 20.26 -25.21 2.03
CA PRO A 109 21.27 -24.30 1.50
C PRO A 109 21.41 -24.33 -0.03
N ASN A 110 21.05 -25.44 -0.69
CA ASN A 110 21.08 -25.59 -2.13
C ASN A 110 19.75 -25.22 -2.82
N ARG A 111 18.74 -24.75 -2.07
CA ARG A 111 17.48 -24.25 -2.66
C ARG A 111 17.76 -23.11 -3.64
N THR A 112 16.86 -22.90 -4.59
CA THR A 112 16.97 -21.75 -5.50
C THR A 112 16.93 -20.43 -4.73
N MET A 113 17.57 -19.41 -5.30
CA MET A 113 17.45 -18.01 -4.89
C MET A 113 16.94 -17.17 -6.05
N GLU A 114 16.14 -16.15 -5.77
CA GLU A 114 15.71 -15.19 -6.78
C GLU A 114 16.58 -13.93 -6.70
N ILE A 115 17.19 -13.61 -7.83
CA ILE A 115 18.12 -12.50 -8.00
C ILE A 115 17.49 -11.50 -8.96
N GLU A 116 17.50 -10.24 -8.54
CA GLU A 116 17.09 -9.10 -9.32
C GLU A 116 18.29 -8.45 -10.01
N TYR A 117 18.17 -8.31 -11.33
CA TYR A 117 18.97 -7.43 -12.16
C TYR A 117 18.20 -6.14 -12.43
N ARG A 118 18.91 -5.01 -12.38
CA ARG A 118 18.39 -3.73 -12.87
C ARG A 118 19.44 -3.02 -13.71
N PHE A 119 19.02 -2.40 -14.80
CA PHE A 119 19.92 -1.68 -15.70
C PHE A 119 20.58 -0.44 -15.05
N ASP A 120 19.88 0.17 -14.09
CA ASP A 120 20.30 1.38 -13.39
C ASP A 120 21.18 1.09 -12.17
N LYS A 121 21.45 -0.19 -11.87
CA LYS A 121 22.29 -0.62 -10.75
C LYS A 121 23.43 -1.51 -11.23
N THR A 122 24.61 -1.27 -10.69
CA THR A 122 25.79 -2.09 -10.98
C THR A 122 25.75 -3.45 -10.27
N GLU A 123 25.08 -3.53 -9.12
CA GLU A 123 25.03 -4.73 -8.29
C GLU A 123 23.71 -5.49 -8.46
N LEU A 124 23.81 -6.81 -8.52
CA LEU A 124 22.67 -7.72 -8.42
C LEU A 124 22.13 -7.76 -6.99
N ALA A 125 20.81 -7.76 -6.84
CA ALA A 125 20.15 -7.78 -5.53
C ALA A 125 19.39 -9.10 -5.33
N LYS A 126 19.27 -9.57 -4.08
CA LYS A 126 18.33 -10.66 -3.75
C LYS A 126 16.93 -10.09 -3.59
N THR A 127 15.92 -10.79 -4.08
CA THR A 127 14.53 -10.37 -3.86
C THR A 127 13.98 -10.86 -2.52
N ASP A 128 14.48 -12.00 -2.02
CA ASP A 128 14.19 -12.50 -0.68
C ASP A 128 15.10 -11.82 0.36
N LYS A 129 14.52 -10.94 1.18
CA LYS A 129 15.25 -10.24 2.24
C LYS A 129 15.69 -11.13 3.39
N TYR A 130 15.11 -12.33 3.52
CA TYR A 130 15.43 -13.29 4.57
C TYR A 130 16.48 -14.31 4.13
N ASP A 131 16.83 -14.34 2.84
CA ASP A 131 17.91 -15.15 2.33
C ASP A 131 19.25 -14.46 2.67
N ASP A 132 19.99 -15.00 3.63
CA ASP A 132 21.29 -14.48 4.07
C ASP A 132 22.46 -15.01 3.22
N ARG A 133 22.23 -15.97 2.32
CA ARG A 133 23.27 -16.59 1.50
C ARG A 133 23.92 -15.55 0.57
N PRO A 134 25.25 -15.60 0.37
CA PRO A 134 25.90 -14.76 -0.62
C PRO A 134 25.47 -15.18 -2.04
N ILE A 135 25.38 -14.22 -2.95
CA ILE A 135 25.25 -14.53 -4.37
C ILE A 135 26.61 -15.05 -4.85
N THR A 136 26.68 -16.33 -5.20
CA THR A 136 27.91 -16.96 -5.68
C THR A 136 28.30 -16.44 -7.07
N PRO A 137 29.60 -16.39 -7.43
CA PRO A 137 30.03 -15.96 -8.76
C PRO A 137 29.34 -16.75 -9.89
N GLU A 138 29.15 -18.05 -9.72
CA GLU A 138 28.48 -18.91 -10.71
C GLU A 138 27.00 -18.54 -10.87
N ALA A 139 26.33 -18.11 -9.79
CA ALA A 139 24.97 -17.60 -9.85
C ALA A 139 24.92 -16.24 -10.56
N GLN A 140 25.87 -15.34 -10.28
CA GLN A 140 25.95 -14.04 -10.96
C GLN A 140 26.14 -14.22 -12.47
N GLU A 141 27.08 -15.08 -12.87
CA GLU A 141 27.33 -15.38 -14.28
C GLU A 141 26.09 -15.96 -14.97
N ALA A 142 25.38 -16.89 -14.31
CA ALA A 142 24.16 -17.46 -14.86
C ALA A 142 23.05 -16.41 -15.04
N VAL A 143 22.85 -15.50 -14.07
CA VAL A 143 21.89 -14.39 -14.19
C VAL A 143 22.28 -13.46 -15.33
N MET A 144 23.54 -13.06 -15.41
CA MET A 144 24.01 -12.14 -16.45
C MET A 144 23.95 -12.76 -17.84
N ALA A 145 24.26 -14.05 -17.99
CA ALA A 145 24.09 -14.77 -19.25
C ALA A 145 22.63 -14.80 -19.68
N TRP A 146 21.71 -15.09 -18.75
CA TRP A 146 20.27 -15.09 -19.01
C TRP A 146 19.76 -13.70 -19.42
N VAL A 147 20.19 -12.64 -18.71
CA VAL A 147 19.84 -11.25 -19.03
C VAL A 147 20.37 -10.86 -20.41
N LYS A 148 21.62 -11.22 -20.74
CA LYS A 148 22.22 -10.93 -22.04
C LYS A 148 21.46 -11.59 -23.19
N GLU A 149 21.10 -12.87 -23.05
CA GLU A 149 20.28 -13.58 -24.04
C GLU A 149 18.94 -12.86 -24.27
N ARG A 150 18.30 -12.37 -23.20
CA ARG A 150 17.03 -11.64 -23.30
C ARG A 150 17.19 -10.22 -23.83
N MET A 151 18.34 -9.57 -23.62
CA MET A 151 18.66 -8.28 -24.24
C MET A 151 18.69 -8.39 -25.77
N GLU A 152 19.22 -9.50 -26.32
CA GLU A 152 19.23 -9.75 -27.76
C GLU A 152 17.80 -9.83 -28.32
N TRP A 153 16.84 -10.38 -27.57
CA TRP A 153 15.44 -10.51 -28.01
C TRP A 153 14.70 -9.18 -28.13
N VAL A 154 15.12 -8.17 -27.37
CA VAL A 154 14.47 -6.85 -27.35
C VAL A 154 15.25 -5.79 -28.14
N ALA A 155 16.47 -6.12 -28.59
CA ALA A 155 17.36 -5.21 -29.31
C ALA A 155 16.73 -4.66 -30.59
N ASP A 156 16.06 -5.51 -31.38
CA ASP A 156 15.40 -5.11 -32.63
C ASP A 156 14.28 -4.08 -32.43
N ARG A 157 13.76 -3.96 -31.21
CA ARG A 157 12.70 -3.02 -30.83
C ARG A 157 13.23 -1.71 -30.24
N GLY A 158 14.55 -1.51 -30.24
CA GLY A 158 15.19 -0.36 -29.59
C GLY A 158 15.02 -0.35 -28.07
N GLN A 159 14.85 -1.53 -27.47
CA GLN A 159 14.61 -1.71 -26.03
C GLN A 159 15.82 -2.38 -25.37
N THR A 160 15.92 -2.22 -24.05
CA THR A 160 16.83 -2.96 -23.17
C THR A 160 16.04 -3.55 -22.00
N ILE A 161 16.64 -4.45 -21.23
CA ILE A 161 16.02 -4.96 -20.00
C ILE A 161 16.21 -3.93 -18.91
N GLY A 162 15.11 -3.34 -18.43
CA GLY A 162 15.16 -2.43 -17.29
C GLY A 162 15.29 -3.18 -15.97
N GLN A 163 14.52 -4.24 -15.82
CA GLN A 163 14.52 -5.09 -14.62
C GLN A 163 14.34 -6.54 -15.02
N ALA A 164 15.05 -7.46 -14.38
CA ALA A 164 14.80 -8.89 -14.50
C ALA A 164 14.86 -9.56 -13.13
N LYS A 165 14.01 -10.56 -12.93
CA LYS A 165 14.03 -11.44 -11.76
C LYS A 165 14.32 -12.85 -12.24
N VAL A 166 15.41 -13.43 -11.78
CA VAL A 166 15.90 -14.73 -12.23
C VAL A 166 16.05 -15.65 -11.03
N THR A 167 15.43 -16.82 -11.10
CA THR A 167 15.57 -17.89 -10.12
C THR A 167 16.76 -18.78 -10.48
N VAL A 168 17.74 -18.86 -9.59
CA VAL A 168 18.99 -19.61 -9.82
C VAL A 168 19.34 -20.56 -8.68
N TYR A 169 20.09 -21.61 -8.96
CA TYR A 169 20.72 -22.47 -7.96
C TYR A 169 22.09 -21.90 -7.56
N PRO A 170 22.30 -21.46 -6.30
CA PRO A 170 23.57 -20.88 -5.87
C PRO A 170 24.66 -21.93 -5.67
N GLY A 171 24.27 -23.13 -5.23
CA GLY A 171 25.16 -24.26 -4.93
C GLY A 171 25.14 -25.33 -6.02
N ALA A 172 24.95 -26.59 -5.59
CA ALA A 172 24.87 -27.72 -6.50
C ALA A 172 23.58 -27.66 -7.33
N VAL A 173 23.70 -27.82 -8.65
CA VAL A 173 22.55 -27.87 -9.56
C VAL A 173 22.02 -29.32 -9.61
N PRO A 174 20.72 -29.55 -9.36
CA PRO A 174 20.13 -30.88 -9.48
C PRO A 174 20.33 -31.47 -10.88
N LYS A 175 20.50 -32.80 -10.98
CA LYS A 175 20.71 -33.48 -12.26
C LYS A 175 19.57 -33.19 -13.24
N GLY A 176 19.91 -32.74 -14.45
CA GLY A 176 18.93 -32.41 -15.49
C GLY A 176 18.27 -31.04 -15.33
N LYS A 177 18.76 -30.19 -14.43
CA LYS A 177 18.35 -28.78 -14.31
C LYS A 177 19.46 -27.85 -14.78
N GLU A 178 19.05 -26.67 -15.24
CA GLU A 178 19.96 -25.56 -15.52
C GLU A 178 20.16 -24.73 -14.25
N ARG A 179 21.31 -24.05 -14.15
CA ARG A 179 21.63 -23.19 -13.01
C ARG A 179 20.64 -22.02 -12.91
N ALA A 180 20.27 -21.42 -14.04
CA ALA A 180 19.15 -20.49 -14.13
C ALA A 180 17.88 -21.26 -14.49
N SER A 181 16.95 -21.39 -13.55
CA SER A 181 15.76 -22.24 -13.73
C SER A 181 14.64 -21.54 -14.50
N HIS A 182 14.39 -20.27 -14.19
CA HIS A 182 13.34 -19.45 -14.80
C HIS A 182 13.59 -17.97 -14.50
N GLY A 183 13.05 -17.07 -15.30
CA GLY A 183 13.09 -15.64 -15.02
C GLY A 183 12.02 -14.86 -15.76
N THR A 184 11.75 -13.66 -15.23
CA THR A 184 10.86 -12.66 -15.84
C THR A 184 11.64 -11.37 -16.07
N PHE A 185 11.25 -10.57 -17.05
CA PHE A 185 11.91 -9.30 -17.31
C PHE A 185 10.92 -8.24 -17.80
N ILE A 186 11.26 -6.99 -17.53
CA ILE A 186 10.53 -5.79 -17.94
C ILE A 186 11.42 -5.03 -18.92
N PRO A 187 11.06 -4.99 -20.23
CA PRO A 187 11.79 -4.18 -21.19
C PRO A 187 11.48 -2.70 -20.99
N VAL A 188 12.47 -1.85 -21.24
CA VAL A 188 12.37 -0.38 -21.24
C VAL A 188 13.02 0.16 -22.51
N THR A 189 12.64 1.37 -22.91
CA THR A 189 13.29 2.05 -24.04
C THR A 189 14.78 2.22 -23.75
N ALA A 190 15.64 1.82 -24.68
CA ALA A 190 17.08 1.93 -24.48
C ALA A 190 17.49 3.42 -24.36
N PRO A 191 18.35 3.79 -23.40
CA PRO A 191 18.93 5.13 -23.38
C PRO A 191 19.74 5.40 -24.66
N PRO A 192 19.87 6.67 -25.08
CA PRO A 192 20.66 7.02 -26.27
C PRO A 192 22.10 6.49 -26.13
N LYS A 193 22.64 5.87 -27.18
CA LYS A 193 24.02 5.34 -27.19
C LYS A 193 25.00 6.41 -26.68
N GLY A 194 25.67 6.17 -25.55
CA GLY A 194 26.70 7.07 -24.98
C GLY A 194 26.49 7.49 -23.53
N GLN A 195 25.44 7.02 -22.85
CA GLN A 195 25.28 7.18 -21.40
C GLN A 195 25.25 5.79 -20.76
N ASN A 196 26.42 5.28 -20.39
CA ASN A 196 26.65 4.23 -19.39
C ASN A 196 28.04 4.46 -18.81
#